data_AF-A0A8H7GFP0-F1
#
_entry.id   AF-A0A8H7GFP0-F1
#
_cell.length_a   1.000
_cell.length_b   1.000
_cell.length_c   1.000
_cell.angle_alpha   90.00
_cell.angle_beta   90.00
_cell.angle_gamma   90.00
#
_symmetry.space_group_name_H-M   'P 1'
#
loop_
_entity.id
_entity.type
_entity.pdbx_description
1 polymer ?
#
loop_
_entity_poly.entity_id
_entity_poly.type
_entity_poly.pdbx_seq_one_letter_code
_entity_poly.pdbx_strand_id
1 'polypeptide(L)'
;MPDLRKAAFVALSGVLIFGSAYSVIYNTYLDTSNPLLTSLPHPLSSTHYFANKANPLNTIFIKRAWGWTSGAFLLLYVTAPPNQPGAHEDAGLERMYKWLAETGCWIVFTSWFFGPAVLERVIAYSGGECVLALPNGGVLPVPEQYCFSKSPLSPATHPALFASPLLGPGLDSWKAVPRLRKGHDISGHVFLLTMCTLFLADQLRASFRRGSAPWPAAHKVAVGANFALMGIWLFSVYTTSIYFHTVFEKFTGYLLGLACFAITQTAVFDEPRRADVPAGEHVKEE
;
A
#
# COMPACT_ATOMS: atom_id res chain seq x y z
N MET A 1 -27.00 7.65 4.64
CA MET A 1 -25.89 6.79 5.09
C MET A 1 -24.69 7.69 5.39
N PRO A 2 -23.90 7.41 6.44
CA PRO A 2 -22.64 8.12 6.68
C PRO A 2 -21.70 7.95 5.46
N ASP A 3 -20.88 8.96 5.18
CA ASP A 3 -19.94 8.92 4.05
C ASP A 3 -18.97 7.74 4.22
N LEU A 4 -18.98 6.80 3.27
CA LEU A 4 -18.17 5.59 3.32
C LEU A 4 -16.68 5.87 3.45
N ARG A 5 -16.18 6.99 2.89
CA ARG A 5 -14.78 7.39 3.06
C ARG A 5 -14.46 7.72 4.50
N LYS A 6 -15.35 8.45 5.18
CA LYS A 6 -15.18 8.81 6.59
C LYS A 6 -15.22 7.57 7.49
N ALA A 7 -16.15 6.66 7.23
CA ALA A 7 -16.22 5.39 7.94
C ALA A 7 -14.97 4.54 7.74
N ALA A 8 -14.49 4.42 6.49
CA ALA A 8 -13.26 3.70 6.16
C ALA A 8 -12.03 4.34 6.82
N PHE A 9 -11.92 5.67 6.78
CA PHE A 9 -10.86 6.42 7.45
C PHE A 9 -10.84 6.13 8.96
N VAL A 10 -11.98 6.28 9.65
CA VAL A 10 -12.07 6.03 11.10
C VAL A 10 -11.73 4.59 11.44
N ALA A 11 -12.26 3.61 10.68
CA ALA A 11 -11.96 2.20 10.90
C ALA A 11 -10.47 1.91 10.72
N LEU A 12 -9.85 2.44 9.67
CA LEU A 12 -8.45 2.23 9.37
C LEU A 12 -7.53 2.90 10.40
N SER A 13 -7.81 4.14 10.79
CA SER A 13 -7.10 4.84 11.87
C SER A 13 -7.21 4.06 13.19
N GLY A 14 -8.41 3.60 13.54
CA GLY A 14 -8.66 2.83 14.76
C GLY A 14 -7.87 1.52 14.78
N VAL A 15 -7.90 0.76 13.69
CA VAL A 15 -7.14 -0.50 13.56
C VAL A 15 -5.64 -0.26 13.66
N LEU A 16 -5.11 0.77 12.97
CA LEU A 16 -3.69 1.08 12.97
C LEU A 16 -3.21 1.54 14.36
N ILE A 17 -3.96 2.42 15.02
CA ILE A 17 -3.64 2.92 16.37
C ILE A 17 -3.67 1.75 17.36
N PHE A 18 -4.74 0.95 17.35
CA PHE A 18 -4.87 -0.19 18.24
C PHE A 18 -3.73 -1.20 18.04
N GLY A 19 -3.48 -1.62 16.80
CA GLY A 19 -2.43 -2.58 16.49
C GLY A 19 -1.03 -2.06 16.83
N SER A 20 -0.76 -0.77 16.58
CA SER A 20 0.52 -0.15 16.92
C SER A 20 0.71 -0.07 18.44
N ALA A 21 -0.31 0.36 19.19
CA ALA A 21 -0.26 0.40 20.65
C ALA A 21 -0.05 -1.00 21.24
N TYR A 22 -0.80 -2.00 20.76
CA TYR A 22 -0.61 -3.40 21.13
C TYR A 22 0.83 -3.85 20.86
N SER A 23 1.37 -3.53 19.68
CA SER A 23 2.70 -3.96 19.29
C SER A 23 3.82 -3.43 20.20
N VAL A 24 3.65 -2.21 20.71
CA VAL A 24 4.59 -1.59 21.65
C VAL A 24 4.43 -2.18 23.05
N ILE A 25 3.19 -2.28 23.54
CA ILE A 25 2.88 -2.77 24.90
C ILE A 25 3.39 -4.21 25.07
N TYR A 26 3.19 -5.06 24.06
CA TYR A 26 3.54 -6.48 24.12
C TYR A 26 4.83 -6.83 23.38
N ASN A 27 5.57 -5.81 22.90
CA ASN A 27 6.81 -5.96 22.15
C ASN A 27 6.72 -7.00 21.00
N THR A 28 5.62 -6.94 20.23
CA THR A 28 5.36 -7.91 19.16
C THR A 28 5.81 -7.45 17.78
N TYR A 29 6.26 -6.20 17.64
CA TYR A 29 6.69 -5.67 16.35
C TYR A 29 8.11 -6.15 16.00
N LEU A 30 8.33 -6.44 14.71
CA LEU A 30 9.65 -6.62 14.12
C LEU A 30 10.08 -5.35 13.40
N ASP A 31 11.20 -4.77 13.82
CA ASP A 31 11.86 -3.67 13.12
C ASP A 31 12.40 -4.17 11.76
N THR A 32 11.81 -3.70 10.66
CA THR A 32 12.16 -4.13 9.31
C THR A 32 13.35 -3.38 8.73
N SER A 33 13.71 -2.23 9.32
CA SER A 33 14.92 -1.50 8.99
C SER A 33 16.18 -2.23 9.49
N ASN A 34 16.09 -3.00 10.58
CA ASN A 34 17.23 -3.67 11.18
C ASN A 34 17.68 -4.89 10.34
N PRO A 35 18.89 -4.87 9.74
CA PRO A 35 19.37 -5.94 8.86
C PRO A 35 19.64 -7.26 9.58
N LEU A 36 19.91 -7.22 10.89
CA LEU A 36 20.16 -8.40 11.71
C LEU A 36 18.87 -9.14 12.07
N LEU A 37 17.73 -8.45 12.05
CA LEU A 37 16.43 -9.01 12.45
C LEU A 37 15.55 -9.37 11.26
N THR A 38 15.49 -8.50 10.24
CA THR A 38 14.58 -8.62 9.09
C THR A 38 14.84 -9.84 8.19
N SER A 39 16.08 -10.35 8.18
CA SER A 39 16.47 -11.53 7.41
C SER A 39 16.01 -12.84 8.09
N LEU A 40 15.81 -12.81 9.40
CA LEU A 40 15.39 -13.94 10.21
C LEU A 40 13.87 -14.14 10.17
N PRO A 41 13.37 -15.33 10.54
CA PRO A 41 11.96 -15.52 10.86
C PRO A 41 11.54 -14.58 11.99
N HIS A 42 10.31 -14.09 11.95
CA HIS A 42 9.77 -13.31 13.06
C HIS A 42 9.83 -14.15 14.35
N PRO A 43 10.23 -13.59 15.52
CA PRO A 43 10.36 -14.35 16.76
C PRO A 43 9.08 -15.12 17.15
N LEU A 44 7.93 -14.49 16.92
CA LEU A 44 6.60 -15.07 17.15
C LEU A 44 6.06 -15.95 16.00
N SER A 45 6.84 -16.23 14.95
CA SER A 45 6.35 -16.94 13.74
C SER A 45 5.97 -18.40 13.99
N SER A 46 6.48 -19.02 15.06
CA SER A 46 6.15 -20.39 15.46
C SER A 46 4.85 -20.49 16.26
N THR A 47 4.45 -19.43 16.96
CA THR A 47 3.26 -19.41 17.82
C THR A 47 2.11 -18.63 17.21
N HIS A 48 2.40 -17.59 16.42
CA HIS A 48 1.42 -16.70 15.82
C HIS A 48 1.44 -16.80 14.30
N TYR A 49 0.35 -17.31 13.73
CA TYR A 49 0.22 -17.57 12.30
C TYR A 49 0.54 -16.34 11.42
N PHE A 50 0.00 -15.17 11.78
CA PHE A 50 0.17 -13.94 10.99
C PHE A 50 1.53 -13.26 11.19
N ALA A 51 2.32 -13.67 12.20
CA ALA A 51 3.71 -13.25 12.33
C ALA A 51 4.62 -13.93 11.28
N ASN A 52 4.17 -15.06 10.70
CA ASN A 52 4.89 -15.70 9.61
C ASN A 52 4.59 -15.00 8.27
N LYS A 53 5.60 -14.34 7.68
CA LYS A 53 5.48 -13.65 6.37
C LYS A 53 5.12 -14.56 5.19
N ALA A 54 5.18 -15.87 5.33
CA ALA A 54 4.79 -16.82 4.29
C ALA A 54 3.29 -17.14 4.27
N ASN A 55 2.50 -16.58 5.20
CA ASN A 55 1.07 -16.84 5.27
C ASN A 55 0.32 -16.38 3.99
N PRO A 56 -0.83 -16.98 3.63
CA PRO A 56 -1.60 -16.68 2.43
C PRO A 56 -2.12 -15.23 2.36
N LEU A 57 -2.45 -14.61 3.50
CA LEU A 57 -2.86 -13.20 3.53
C LEU A 57 -1.75 -12.34 2.93
N ASN A 58 -0.50 -12.58 3.30
CA ASN A 58 0.63 -11.84 2.74
C ASN A 58 0.93 -12.24 1.28
N THR A 59 1.06 -13.53 1.01
CA THR A 59 1.59 -14.02 -0.28
C THR A 59 0.61 -13.88 -1.44
N ILE A 60 -0.70 -13.96 -1.17
CA ILE A 60 -1.75 -13.88 -2.19
C ILE A 60 -2.38 -12.49 -2.24
N PHE A 61 -2.72 -11.90 -1.09
CA PHE A 61 -3.48 -10.65 -1.05
C PHE A 61 -2.56 -9.43 -0.97
N ILE A 62 -1.82 -9.27 0.14
CA ILE A 62 -1.08 -8.02 0.41
C ILE A 62 -0.05 -7.72 -0.69
N LYS A 63 0.75 -8.70 -1.10
CA LYS A 63 1.74 -8.53 -2.18
C LYS A 63 1.15 -8.18 -3.54
N ARG A 64 -0.16 -8.40 -3.74
CA ARG A 64 -0.89 -8.11 -4.97
C ARG A 64 -2.03 -7.12 -4.72
N ALA A 65 -1.95 -6.32 -3.66
CA ALA A 65 -3.07 -5.53 -3.17
C ALA A 65 -3.61 -4.54 -4.20
N TRP A 66 -2.74 -3.87 -4.96
CA TRP A 66 -3.18 -2.96 -6.02
C TRP A 66 -3.92 -3.67 -7.15
N GLY A 67 -3.46 -4.87 -7.54
CA GLY A 67 -4.11 -5.69 -8.56
C GLY A 67 -5.52 -6.13 -8.15
N TRP A 68 -5.67 -6.63 -6.91
CA TRP A 68 -6.98 -6.99 -6.36
C TRP A 68 -7.92 -5.79 -6.26
N THR A 69 -7.39 -4.64 -5.80
CA THR A 69 -8.14 -3.39 -5.68
C THR A 69 -8.62 -2.90 -7.04
N SER A 70 -7.75 -2.92 -8.04
CA SER A 70 -8.09 -2.57 -9.43
C SER A 70 -9.15 -3.51 -10.00
N GLY A 71 -9.03 -4.83 -9.78
CA GLY A 71 -10.03 -5.81 -10.22
C GLY A 71 -11.41 -5.59 -9.58
N ALA A 72 -11.45 -5.35 -8.27
CA ALA A 72 -12.69 -5.06 -7.55
C ALA A 72 -13.34 -3.75 -8.02
N PHE A 73 -12.53 -2.70 -8.26
CA PHE A 73 -12.99 -1.45 -8.83
C PHE A 73 -13.54 -1.63 -10.25
N LEU A 74 -12.82 -2.30 -11.15
CA LEU A 74 -13.26 -2.50 -12.53
C LEU A 74 -14.56 -3.30 -12.60
N LEU A 75 -14.71 -4.32 -11.74
CA LEU A 75 -15.96 -5.08 -11.61
C LEU A 75 -17.11 -4.16 -11.14
N LEU A 76 -16.86 -3.30 -10.14
CA LEU A 76 -17.84 -2.32 -9.67
C LEU A 76 -18.18 -1.27 -10.74
N TYR A 77 -17.19 -0.87 -11.53
CA TYR A 77 -17.30 0.11 -12.59
C TYR A 77 -18.17 -0.41 -13.74
N VAL A 78 -17.86 -1.59 -14.28
CA VAL A 78 -18.55 -2.19 -15.43
C VAL A 78 -19.98 -2.63 -15.09
N THR A 79 -20.23 -3.05 -13.83
CA THR A 79 -21.56 -3.48 -13.41
C THR A 79 -22.46 -2.34 -12.94
N ALA A 80 -21.97 -1.10 -12.94
CA ALA A 80 -22.73 0.05 -12.49
C ALA A 80 -23.99 0.26 -13.38
N PRO A 81 -25.17 0.49 -12.80
CA PRO A 81 -26.37 0.73 -13.59
C PRO A 81 -26.27 2.05 -14.39
N PRO A 82 -26.70 2.08 -15.66
CA PRO A 82 -26.47 3.20 -16.58
C PRO A 82 -27.23 4.49 -16.20
N ASN A 83 -28.42 4.38 -15.61
CA ASN A 83 -29.25 5.53 -15.25
C ASN A 83 -29.22 5.76 -13.73
N GLN A 84 -28.11 6.28 -13.22
CA GLN A 84 -28.04 6.71 -11.82
C GLN A 84 -28.60 8.13 -11.66
N PRO A 85 -29.65 8.34 -10.86
CA PRO A 85 -30.20 9.66 -10.64
C PRO A 85 -29.19 10.59 -9.97
N GLY A 86 -29.05 11.80 -10.51
CA GLY A 86 -28.09 12.80 -10.03
C GLY A 86 -26.63 12.45 -10.33
N ALA A 87 -26.35 11.50 -11.24
CA ALA A 87 -25.03 11.35 -11.83
C ALA A 87 -24.83 12.37 -12.95
N HIS A 88 -23.67 13.04 -12.92
CA HIS A 88 -23.21 13.88 -14.03
C HIS A 88 -22.83 12.99 -15.22
N GLU A 89 -22.87 13.54 -16.43
CA GLU A 89 -22.48 12.82 -17.66
C GLU A 89 -21.06 12.24 -17.56
N ASP A 90 -20.13 12.98 -16.96
CA ASP A 90 -18.74 12.56 -16.78
C ASP A 90 -18.44 11.73 -15.52
N ALA A 91 -19.45 11.35 -14.73
CA ALA A 91 -19.24 10.67 -13.45
C ALA A 91 -18.50 9.32 -13.59
N GLY A 92 -18.61 8.66 -14.74
CA GLY A 92 -17.82 7.46 -15.06
C GLY A 92 -16.35 7.81 -15.29
N LEU A 93 -16.08 8.84 -16.08
CA LEU A 93 -14.73 9.25 -16.44
C LEU A 93 -13.95 9.76 -15.22
N GLU A 94 -14.59 10.52 -14.32
CA GLU A 94 -14.01 10.94 -13.04
C GLU A 94 -13.45 9.75 -12.25
N ARG A 95 -14.24 8.67 -12.12
CA ARG A 95 -13.84 7.46 -11.39
C ARG A 95 -12.62 6.79 -12.02
N MET A 96 -12.55 6.80 -13.35
CA MET A 96 -11.40 6.26 -14.08
C MET A 96 -10.14 7.12 -13.85
N TYR A 97 -10.27 8.45 -13.87
CA TYR A 97 -9.14 9.33 -13.58
C TYR A 97 -8.61 9.18 -12.16
N LYS A 98 -9.49 9.01 -11.17
CA LYS A 98 -9.09 8.69 -9.79
C LYS A 98 -8.31 7.38 -9.72
N TRP A 99 -8.77 6.34 -10.42
CA TRP A 99 -8.04 5.06 -10.51
C TRP A 99 -6.66 5.21 -11.19
N LEU A 100 -6.57 6.01 -12.26
CA LEU A 100 -5.31 6.30 -12.93
C LEU A 100 -4.35 7.08 -12.04
N ALA A 101 -4.83 8.07 -11.27
CA ALA A 101 -4.03 8.84 -10.34
C ALA A 101 -3.44 7.96 -9.22
N GLU A 102 -4.24 7.07 -8.64
CA GLU A 102 -3.79 6.12 -7.61
C GLU A 102 -2.85 5.06 -8.20
N THR A 103 -3.09 4.62 -9.45
CA THR A 103 -2.14 3.75 -10.17
C THR A 103 -0.80 4.44 -10.35
N GLY A 104 -0.81 5.73 -10.71
CA GLY A 104 0.39 6.57 -10.80
C GLY A 104 1.12 6.65 -9.46
N CYS A 105 0.39 6.91 -8.36
CA CYS A 105 0.95 6.92 -7.01
C CYS A 105 1.60 5.57 -6.65
N TRP A 106 0.90 4.46 -6.88
CA TRP A 106 1.44 3.12 -6.66
C TRP A 106 2.73 2.88 -7.45
N ILE A 107 2.77 3.23 -8.74
CA ILE A 107 3.96 3.08 -9.57
C ILE A 107 5.13 3.93 -9.04
N VAL A 108 4.91 5.21 -8.77
CA VAL A 108 5.94 6.14 -8.28
C VAL A 108 6.59 5.64 -6.99
N PHE A 109 5.78 5.17 -6.04
CA PHE A 109 6.28 4.80 -4.71
C PHE A 109 6.78 3.36 -4.62
N THR A 110 6.27 2.43 -5.43
CA THR A 110 6.59 1.00 -5.26
C THR A 110 7.38 0.38 -6.40
N SER A 111 7.43 1.04 -7.56
CA SER A 111 8.01 0.51 -8.78
C SER A 111 9.12 1.40 -9.30
N TRP A 112 9.93 0.87 -10.21
CA TRP A 112 10.96 1.64 -10.89
C TRP A 112 10.30 2.68 -11.80
N PHE A 113 10.35 3.95 -11.41
CA PHE A 113 9.74 5.06 -12.13
C PHE A 113 10.75 6.22 -12.18
N PHE A 114 11.41 6.37 -13.33
CA PHE A 114 12.54 7.30 -13.51
C PHE A 114 13.67 7.07 -12.47
N GLY A 115 14.04 5.81 -12.25
CA GLY A 115 15.00 5.37 -11.24
C GLY A 115 14.38 4.46 -10.17
N PRO A 116 15.10 4.18 -9.07
CA PRO A 116 14.59 3.37 -7.95
C PRO A 116 13.26 3.89 -7.44
N ALA A 117 12.46 3.01 -6.84
CA ALA A 117 11.18 3.41 -6.26
C ALA A 117 11.40 4.50 -5.21
N VAL A 118 10.49 5.47 -5.08
CA VAL A 118 10.69 6.61 -4.16
C VAL A 118 10.88 6.13 -2.72
N LEU A 119 10.21 5.07 -2.29
CA LEU A 119 10.42 4.48 -0.96
C LEU A 119 11.87 4.01 -0.76
N GLU A 120 12.52 3.47 -1.78
CA GLU A 120 13.92 3.04 -1.71
C GLU A 120 14.87 4.23 -1.60
N ARG A 121 14.56 5.34 -2.30
CA ARG A 121 15.32 6.58 -2.20
C ARG A 121 15.21 7.20 -0.81
N VAL A 122 14.03 7.12 -0.19
CA VAL A 122 13.83 7.58 1.20
C VAL A 122 14.70 6.78 2.16
N ILE A 123 14.74 5.44 2.02
CA ILE A 123 15.60 4.60 2.87
C ILE A 123 17.06 5.01 2.70
N ALA A 124 17.55 5.15 1.47
CA ALA A 124 18.93 5.56 1.20
C ALA A 124 19.23 6.96 1.79
N TYR A 125 18.38 7.96 1.51
CA TYR A 125 18.58 9.34 1.96
C TYR A 125 18.55 9.47 3.49
N SER A 126 17.79 8.63 4.18
CA SER A 126 17.70 8.61 5.64
C SER A 126 18.82 7.81 6.32
N GLY A 127 19.92 7.52 5.62
CA GLY A 127 21.08 6.81 6.15
C GLY A 127 21.06 5.30 5.90
N GLY A 128 20.28 4.85 4.92
CA GLY A 128 20.18 3.45 4.56
C GLY A 128 21.46 2.90 3.95
N GLU A 129 21.88 1.74 4.42
CA GLU A 129 23.00 0.99 3.86
C GLU A 129 22.48 -0.16 3.00
N CYS A 130 23.11 -0.36 1.85
CA CYS A 130 22.87 -1.52 1.03
C CYS A 130 23.62 -2.71 1.61
N VAL A 131 22.88 -3.73 2.05
CA VAL A 131 23.48 -4.86 2.77
C VAL A 131 23.03 -6.20 2.22
N LEU A 132 23.90 -7.18 2.37
CA LEU A 132 23.70 -8.56 2.00
C LEU A 132 23.69 -9.43 3.27
N ALA A 133 22.57 -10.08 3.56
CA ALA A 133 22.45 -11.00 4.69
C ALA A 133 23.11 -12.33 4.34
N LEU A 134 24.07 -12.78 5.15
CA LEU A 134 24.83 -14.01 4.92
C LEU A 134 24.19 -15.22 5.62
N PRO A 135 24.47 -16.46 5.17
CA PRO A 135 23.92 -17.68 5.78
C PRO A 135 24.30 -17.86 7.26
N ASN A 136 25.44 -17.34 7.68
CA ASN A 136 25.92 -17.39 9.07
C ASN A 136 25.28 -16.32 9.97
N GLY A 137 24.29 -15.56 9.48
CA GLY A 137 23.66 -14.46 10.20
C GLY A 137 24.44 -13.13 10.14
N GLY A 138 25.60 -13.12 9.50
CA GLY A 138 26.38 -11.91 9.25
C GLY A 138 25.71 -10.98 8.23
N VAL A 139 26.14 -9.72 8.22
CA VAL A 139 25.66 -8.70 7.27
C VAL A 139 26.87 -8.08 6.59
N LEU A 140 26.92 -8.19 5.26
CA LEU A 140 27.96 -7.61 4.43
C LEU A 140 27.45 -6.33 3.77
N PRO A 141 27.98 -5.14 4.10
CA PRO A 141 27.68 -3.93 3.35
C PRO A 141 28.26 -4.02 1.93
N VAL A 142 27.48 -3.60 0.94
CA VAL A 142 27.86 -3.59 -0.47
C VAL A 142 27.51 -2.23 -1.10
N PRO A 143 28.12 -1.86 -2.24
CA PRO A 143 27.78 -0.61 -2.92
C PRO A 143 26.29 -0.48 -3.23
N GLU A 144 25.75 0.72 -3.01
CA GLU A 144 24.31 1.04 -3.08
C GLU A 144 23.66 0.66 -4.43
N GLN A 145 24.41 0.82 -5.51
CA GLN A 145 23.98 0.47 -6.88
C GLN A 145 23.42 -0.95 -7.00
N TYR A 146 23.94 -1.92 -6.24
CA TYR A 146 23.46 -3.31 -6.30
C TYR A 146 22.08 -3.49 -5.68
N CYS A 147 21.71 -2.65 -4.70
CA CYS A 147 20.37 -2.64 -4.13
C CYS A 147 19.36 -2.02 -5.09
N PHE A 148 19.75 -1.02 -5.88
CA PHE A 148 18.88 -0.39 -6.86
C PHE A 148 18.68 -1.26 -8.10
N SER A 149 19.75 -1.84 -8.64
CA SER A 149 19.66 -2.74 -9.79
C SER A 149 18.99 -4.08 -9.48
N LYS A 150 18.82 -4.41 -8.18
CA LYS A 150 18.36 -5.72 -7.70
C LYS A 150 19.22 -6.88 -8.25
N SER A 151 20.48 -6.60 -8.54
CA SER A 151 21.42 -7.59 -9.06
C SER A 151 21.72 -8.63 -7.99
N PRO A 152 21.54 -9.92 -8.25
CA PRO A 152 21.94 -10.93 -7.30
C PRO A 152 23.47 -11.04 -7.24
N LEU A 153 24.00 -11.13 -6.03
CA LEU A 153 25.42 -11.22 -5.75
C LEU A 153 25.78 -12.63 -5.29
N SER A 154 26.93 -13.12 -5.73
CA SER A 154 27.53 -14.37 -5.29
C SER A 154 29.05 -14.28 -5.34
N PRO A 155 29.79 -15.12 -4.61
CA PRO A 155 31.25 -15.19 -4.72
C PRO A 155 31.74 -15.45 -6.15
N ALA A 156 31.02 -16.28 -6.92
CA ALA A 156 31.38 -16.59 -8.31
C ALA A 156 31.27 -15.38 -9.26
N THR A 157 30.33 -14.46 -9.01
CA THR A 157 30.08 -13.30 -9.88
C THR A 157 30.81 -12.04 -9.42
N HIS A 158 31.03 -11.89 -8.11
CA HIS A 158 31.60 -10.70 -7.50
C HIS A 158 32.69 -11.06 -6.47
N PRO A 159 33.76 -11.78 -6.86
CA PRO A 159 34.74 -12.33 -5.92
C PRO A 159 35.39 -11.26 -5.02
N ALA A 160 35.55 -10.04 -5.53
CA ALA A 160 36.09 -8.91 -4.78
C ALA A 160 35.27 -8.55 -3.52
N LEU A 161 33.94 -8.75 -3.54
CA LEU A 161 33.07 -8.51 -2.38
C LEU A 161 33.20 -9.60 -1.31
N PHE A 162 33.71 -10.79 -1.67
CA PHE A 162 33.78 -11.97 -0.81
C PHE A 162 35.22 -12.40 -0.49
N ALA A 163 36.21 -11.55 -0.75
CA ALA A 163 37.62 -11.87 -0.54
C ALA A 163 38.05 -11.95 0.93
N SER A 164 37.19 -11.52 1.88
CA SER A 164 37.52 -11.53 3.30
C SER A 164 37.47 -12.94 3.90
N PRO A 165 38.56 -13.42 4.53
CA PRO A 165 38.58 -14.72 5.20
C PRO A 165 37.57 -14.85 6.35
N LEU A 166 37.08 -13.72 6.89
CA LEU A 166 36.12 -13.66 7.99
C LEU A 166 34.69 -14.07 7.59
N LEU A 167 34.40 -14.20 6.30
CA LEU A 167 33.07 -14.56 5.79
C LEU A 167 32.75 -16.06 5.98
N GLY A 168 33.76 -16.88 6.29
CA GLY A 168 33.62 -18.31 6.55
C GLY A 168 33.51 -19.16 5.28
N PRO A 169 33.71 -20.49 5.39
CA PRO A 169 33.59 -21.42 4.27
C PRO A 169 32.12 -21.67 3.88
N GLY A 170 31.88 -22.14 2.64
CA GLY A 170 30.57 -22.62 2.20
C GLY A 170 29.69 -21.60 1.47
N LEU A 171 30.26 -20.51 0.94
CA LEU A 171 29.54 -19.50 0.17
C LEU A 171 29.55 -19.75 -1.35
N ASP A 172 30.26 -20.77 -1.84
CA ASP A 172 30.57 -20.93 -3.28
C ASP A 172 29.33 -21.05 -4.18
N SER A 173 28.27 -21.68 -3.69
CA SER A 173 26.98 -21.82 -4.39
C SER A 173 25.92 -20.82 -3.93
N TRP A 174 26.26 -19.97 -2.96
CA TRP A 174 25.32 -19.05 -2.33
C TRP A 174 25.10 -17.79 -3.16
N LYS A 175 23.84 -17.35 -3.22
CA LYS A 175 23.40 -16.19 -4.00
C LYS A 175 22.28 -15.47 -3.27
N ALA A 176 22.37 -14.15 -3.16
CA ALA A 176 21.31 -13.33 -2.59
C ALA A 176 21.23 -11.96 -3.27
N VAL A 177 20.07 -11.30 -3.16
CA VAL A 177 19.88 -9.92 -3.63
C VAL A 177 20.02 -8.99 -2.43
N PRO A 178 20.94 -8.01 -2.46
CA PRO A 178 21.11 -7.08 -1.35
C PRO A 178 19.89 -6.16 -1.21
N ARG A 179 19.67 -5.65 0.00
CA ARG A 179 18.54 -4.78 0.33
C ARG A 179 19.03 -3.57 1.13
N LEU A 180 18.37 -2.44 0.92
CA LEU A 180 18.58 -1.25 1.74
C LEU A 180 17.99 -1.48 3.13
N ARG A 181 18.78 -1.17 4.16
CA ARG A 181 18.48 -1.37 5.59
C ARG A 181 19.09 -0.22 6.42
N LYS A 182 18.80 -0.17 7.72
CA LYS A 182 19.24 0.86 8.69
C LYS A 182 18.69 2.29 8.51
N GLY A 183 18.14 2.62 7.34
CA GLY A 183 17.41 3.87 7.10
C GLY A 183 15.92 3.76 7.47
N HIS A 184 15.19 4.85 7.29
CA HIS A 184 13.75 4.92 7.50
C HIS A 184 12.97 4.12 6.44
N ASP A 185 12.51 2.93 6.82
CA ASP A 185 11.74 2.00 5.99
C ASP A 185 10.23 2.26 6.11
N ILE A 186 9.74 3.29 5.40
CA ILE A 186 8.30 3.59 5.32
C ILE A 186 7.52 2.31 5.03
N SER A 187 6.51 2.00 5.86
CA SER A 187 5.75 0.76 5.68
C SER A 187 4.94 0.78 4.39
N GLY A 188 5.47 0.13 3.34
CA GLY A 188 4.81 0.00 2.05
C GLY A 188 3.47 -0.74 2.13
N HIS A 189 3.31 -1.67 3.07
CA HIS A 189 2.04 -2.34 3.33
C HIS A 189 0.99 -1.37 3.90
N VAL A 190 1.33 -0.62 4.95
CA VAL A 190 0.39 0.34 5.53
C VAL A 190 0.05 1.44 4.52
N PHE A 191 1.04 1.93 3.77
CA PHE A 191 0.83 2.85 2.65
C PHE A 191 -0.20 2.32 1.66
N LEU A 192 0.07 1.17 1.05
CA LEU A 192 -0.74 0.65 -0.05
C LEU A 192 -2.14 0.26 0.44
N LEU A 193 -2.26 -0.38 1.60
CA LEU A 193 -3.55 -0.80 2.14
C LEU A 193 -4.42 0.39 2.58
N THR A 194 -3.81 1.48 3.07
CA THR A 194 -4.52 2.74 3.36
C THR A 194 -5.14 3.32 2.10
N MET A 195 -4.31 3.49 1.08
CA MET A 195 -4.72 4.01 -0.23
C MET A 195 -5.82 3.14 -0.85
N CYS A 196 -5.62 1.81 -0.91
CA CYS A 196 -6.60 0.86 -1.44
C CYS A 196 -7.95 0.92 -0.70
N THR A 197 -7.95 0.95 0.63
CA THR A 197 -9.18 0.95 1.43
C THR A 197 -10.00 2.22 1.19
N LEU A 198 -9.35 3.38 1.19
CA LEU A 198 -10.01 4.67 0.99
C LEU A 198 -10.49 4.84 -0.46
N PHE A 199 -9.69 4.40 -1.43
CA PHE A 199 -10.08 4.39 -2.84
C PHE A 199 -11.35 3.56 -3.06
N LEU A 200 -11.40 2.31 -2.59
CA LEU A 200 -12.60 1.47 -2.72
C LEU A 200 -13.81 2.07 -2.01
N ALA A 201 -13.61 2.67 -0.83
CA ALA A 201 -14.67 3.37 -0.11
C ALA A 201 -15.24 4.56 -0.90
N ASP A 202 -14.39 5.33 -1.60
CA ASP A 202 -14.83 6.40 -2.49
C ASP A 202 -15.62 5.85 -3.69
N GLN A 203 -15.09 4.82 -4.35
CA GLN A 203 -15.71 4.23 -5.54
C GLN A 203 -17.08 3.60 -5.25
N LEU A 204 -17.26 3.01 -4.07
CA LEU A 204 -18.53 2.45 -3.62
C LEU A 204 -19.65 3.49 -3.48
N ARG A 205 -19.32 4.78 -3.24
CA ARG A 205 -20.33 5.83 -3.04
C ARG A 205 -21.26 5.97 -4.24
N ALA A 206 -20.77 5.72 -5.45
CA ALA A 206 -21.59 5.75 -6.66
C ALA A 206 -22.76 4.75 -6.60
N SER A 207 -22.58 3.57 -5.99
CA SER A 207 -23.63 2.56 -5.87
C SER A 207 -24.78 2.98 -4.93
N PHE A 208 -24.50 3.85 -3.95
CA PHE A 208 -25.44 4.23 -2.88
C PHE A 208 -26.10 5.60 -3.09
N ARG A 209 -26.11 6.13 -4.32
CA ARG A 209 -26.83 7.37 -4.63
C ARG A 209 -28.32 7.20 -4.34
N ARG A 210 -28.96 8.25 -3.84
CA ARG A 210 -30.39 8.20 -3.47
C ARG A 210 -31.23 8.10 -4.75
N GLY A 211 -32.21 7.21 -4.76
CA GLY A 211 -33.12 7.01 -5.90
C GLY A 211 -32.59 6.06 -6.98
N SER A 212 -31.41 5.45 -6.80
CA SER A 212 -30.89 4.45 -7.74
C SER A 212 -31.87 3.30 -7.94
N ALA A 213 -31.98 2.85 -9.20
CA ALA A 213 -32.73 1.65 -9.54
C ALA A 213 -32.21 0.43 -8.75
N PRO A 214 -33.04 -0.61 -8.54
CA PRO A 214 -32.61 -1.85 -7.91
C PRO A 214 -31.37 -2.41 -8.61
N TRP A 215 -30.36 -2.79 -7.82
CA TRP A 215 -29.12 -3.29 -8.37
C TRP A 215 -29.31 -4.64 -9.09
N PRO A 216 -28.78 -4.80 -10.32
CA PRO A 216 -28.65 -6.10 -10.94
C PRO A 216 -27.83 -7.07 -10.06
N ALA A 217 -28.04 -8.38 -10.23
CA ALA A 217 -27.33 -9.39 -9.43
C ALA A 217 -25.80 -9.22 -9.54
N ALA A 218 -25.28 -8.93 -10.73
CA ALA A 218 -23.86 -8.68 -10.95
C ALA A 218 -23.33 -7.48 -10.13
N HIS A 219 -24.10 -6.40 -10.04
CA HIS A 219 -23.70 -5.23 -9.26
C HIS A 219 -23.73 -5.50 -7.74
N LYS A 220 -24.71 -6.29 -7.26
CA LYS A 220 -24.75 -6.75 -5.86
C LYS A 220 -23.49 -7.53 -5.49
N VAL A 221 -23.07 -8.45 -6.37
CA VAL A 221 -21.81 -9.21 -6.20
C VAL A 221 -20.62 -8.26 -6.21
N ALA A 222 -20.56 -7.30 -7.13
CA ALA A 222 -19.48 -6.32 -7.20
C ALA A 222 -19.35 -5.49 -5.92
N VAL A 223 -20.47 -4.95 -5.41
CA VAL A 223 -20.51 -4.20 -4.15
C VAL A 223 -20.04 -5.08 -2.99
N GLY A 224 -20.55 -6.31 -2.89
CA GLY A 224 -20.15 -7.26 -1.86
C GLY A 224 -18.65 -7.61 -1.91
N ALA A 225 -18.10 -7.83 -3.10
CA ALA A 225 -16.69 -8.11 -3.30
C ALA A 225 -15.79 -6.94 -2.85
N ASN A 226 -16.22 -5.70 -3.09
CA ASN A 226 -15.49 -4.51 -2.65
C ASN A 226 -15.49 -4.39 -1.12
N PHE A 227 -16.62 -4.60 -0.44
CA PHE A 227 -16.66 -4.62 1.03
C PHE A 227 -15.83 -5.77 1.63
N ALA A 228 -15.91 -6.96 1.05
CA ALA A 228 -15.11 -8.10 1.48
C ALA A 228 -13.61 -7.79 1.36
N LEU A 229 -13.19 -7.20 0.23
CA LEU A 229 -11.80 -6.83 0.01
C LEU A 229 -11.33 -5.71 0.94
N MET A 230 -12.17 -4.70 1.22
CA MET A 230 -11.89 -3.70 2.26
C MET A 230 -11.71 -4.32 3.64
N GLY A 231 -12.53 -5.33 3.99
CA GLY A 231 -12.37 -6.10 5.22
C GLY A 231 -11.02 -6.81 5.29
N ILE A 232 -10.58 -7.42 4.17
CA ILE A 232 -9.25 -8.04 4.05
C ILE A 232 -8.15 -6.98 4.22
N TRP A 233 -8.30 -5.77 3.68
CA TRP A 233 -7.34 -4.68 3.85
C TRP A 233 -7.26 -4.18 5.29
N LEU A 234 -8.38 -3.97 5.96
CA LEU A 234 -8.39 -3.62 7.38
C LEU A 234 -7.74 -4.71 8.23
N PHE A 235 -8.03 -5.98 7.97
CA PHE A 235 -7.39 -7.09 8.66
C PHE A 235 -5.87 -7.18 8.35
N SER A 236 -5.47 -6.87 7.13
CA SER A 236 -4.06 -6.83 6.73
C SER A 236 -3.30 -5.68 7.40
N VAL A 237 -3.93 -4.51 7.54
CA VAL A 237 -3.38 -3.39 8.33
C VAL A 237 -3.26 -3.80 9.78
N TYR A 238 -4.26 -4.46 10.36
CA TYR A 238 -4.22 -4.99 11.72
C TYR A 238 -3.02 -5.91 11.95
N THR A 239 -2.86 -6.96 11.13
CA THR A 239 -1.74 -7.91 11.28
C THR A 239 -0.39 -7.25 11.06
N THR A 240 -0.29 -6.34 10.09
CA THR A 240 0.93 -5.56 9.86
C THR A 240 1.26 -4.71 11.07
N SER A 241 0.27 -4.04 11.65
CA SER A 241 0.43 -3.14 12.79
C SER A 241 0.88 -3.88 14.06
N ILE A 242 0.49 -5.15 14.22
CA ILE A 242 0.90 -5.96 15.38
C ILE A 242 2.32 -6.52 15.22
N TYR A 243 2.65 -7.07 14.05
CA TYR A 243 3.85 -7.92 13.91
C TYR A 243 5.02 -7.28 13.17
N PHE A 244 4.82 -6.24 12.37
CA PHE A 244 5.87 -5.74 11.48
C PHE A 244 5.98 -4.23 11.58
N HIS A 245 7.17 -3.70 11.28
CA HIS A 245 7.52 -2.30 11.29
C HIS A 245 7.50 -1.65 12.68
N THR A 246 8.32 -0.60 12.83
CA THR A 246 8.23 0.30 13.97
C THR A 246 6.97 1.18 13.88
N VAL A 247 6.59 1.83 14.98
CA VAL A 247 5.44 2.76 14.97
C VAL A 247 5.67 3.91 13.99
N PHE A 248 6.90 4.41 13.89
CA PHE A 248 7.22 5.53 13.00
C PHE A 248 7.12 5.16 11.52
N GLU A 249 7.60 3.97 11.15
CA GLU A 249 7.47 3.42 9.80
C GLU A 249 6.00 3.21 9.39
N LYS A 250 5.17 2.69 10.32
CA LYS A 250 3.71 2.56 10.14
C LYS A 250 3.05 3.92 9.92
N PHE A 251 3.38 4.90 10.77
CA PHE A 251 2.80 6.24 10.75
C PHE A 251 3.11 6.96 9.44
N THR A 252 4.37 6.95 9.00
CA THR A 252 4.76 7.57 7.72
C THR A 252 4.14 6.86 6.52
N GLY A 253 4.02 5.52 6.55
CA GLY A 253 3.29 4.77 5.52
C GLY A 253 1.81 5.18 5.45
N TYR A 254 1.16 5.29 6.61
CA TYR A 254 -0.21 5.76 6.71
C TYR A 254 -0.41 7.18 6.15
N LEU A 255 0.44 8.13 6.57
CA LEU A 255 0.39 9.51 6.06
C LEU A 255 0.59 9.56 4.54
N LEU A 256 1.51 8.77 4.01
CA LEU A 256 1.73 8.68 2.58
C LEU A 256 0.50 8.14 1.84
N GLY A 257 -0.15 7.12 2.40
CA GLY A 257 -1.38 6.54 1.83
C GLY A 257 -2.54 7.54 1.83
N LEU A 258 -2.68 8.32 2.91
CA LEU A 258 -3.63 9.43 2.98
C LEU A 258 -3.31 10.52 1.96
N ALA A 259 -2.04 10.87 1.77
CA ALA A 259 -1.62 11.89 0.84
C ALA A 259 -1.92 11.49 -0.62
N CYS A 260 -1.61 10.25 -1.01
CA CYS A 260 -1.96 9.71 -2.32
C CYS A 260 -3.47 9.70 -2.53
N PHE A 261 -4.24 9.26 -1.53
CA PHE A 261 -5.70 9.34 -1.61
C PHE A 261 -6.21 10.78 -1.72
N ALA A 262 -5.64 11.73 -0.98
CA ALA A 262 -6.05 13.13 -1.00
C ALA A 262 -5.91 13.77 -2.39
N ILE A 263 -4.94 13.33 -3.22
CA ILE A 263 -4.80 13.77 -4.62
C ILE A 263 -6.10 13.54 -5.38
N THR A 264 -6.74 12.37 -5.21
CA THR A 264 -8.00 12.03 -5.87
C THR A 264 -9.20 12.84 -5.39
N GLN A 265 -9.04 13.62 -4.32
CA GLN A 265 -10.09 14.45 -3.73
C GLN A 265 -9.91 15.94 -4.07
N THR A 266 -8.91 16.28 -4.91
CA THR A 266 -8.64 17.66 -5.32
C THR A 266 -9.58 18.15 -6.41
N ALA A 267 -9.67 19.47 -6.56
CA ALA A 267 -10.57 20.14 -7.50
C ALA A 267 -10.36 19.71 -8.96
N VAL A 268 -9.17 19.23 -9.33
CA VAL A 268 -8.84 18.72 -10.68
C VAL A 268 -9.73 17.53 -11.07
N PHE A 269 -10.14 16.71 -10.09
CA PHE A 269 -11.08 15.60 -10.33
C PHE A 269 -12.54 16.03 -10.16
N ASP A 270 -12.79 17.26 -9.71
CA ASP A 270 -14.11 17.81 -9.42
C ASP A 270 -14.56 18.89 -10.42
N GLU A 271 -13.66 19.34 -11.30
CA GLU A 271 -13.77 20.57 -12.11
C GLU A 271 -14.95 20.67 -13.09
N PRO A 272 -15.57 19.59 -13.63
CA PRO A 272 -16.79 19.72 -14.43
C PRO A 272 -17.95 20.41 -13.66
N ARG A 273 -17.88 20.48 -12.33
CA ARG A 273 -18.94 21.05 -11.47
C ARG A 273 -19.11 22.57 -11.50
N ARG A 274 -18.13 23.35 -11.98
CA ARG A 274 -18.20 24.82 -11.89
C ARG A 274 -18.62 25.52 -13.18
N ALA A 275 -18.51 24.87 -14.33
CA ALA A 275 -18.83 25.50 -15.60
C ALA A 275 -20.34 25.54 -15.91
N ASP A 276 -21.13 24.63 -15.33
CA ASP A 276 -22.55 24.42 -15.70
C ASP A 276 -23.58 24.99 -14.72
N VAL A 277 -23.17 25.84 -13.76
CA VAL A 277 -24.12 26.66 -13.01
C VAL A 277 -24.21 28.00 -13.70
N PRO A 278 -25.23 28.27 -14.55
CA PRO A 278 -25.47 29.62 -15.04
C PRO A 278 -25.64 30.51 -13.81
N ALA A 279 -24.84 31.58 -13.75
CA ALA A 279 -24.97 32.60 -12.73
C ALA A 279 -26.42 33.08 -12.73
N GLY A 280 -27.15 32.73 -11.67
CA GLY A 280 -28.56 33.06 -11.52
C GLY A 280 -28.79 34.54 -11.79
N GLU A 281 -29.59 34.78 -12.81
CA GLU A 281 -30.13 36.07 -13.20
C GLU A 281 -30.78 36.72 -11.99
N HIS A 282 -30.22 37.83 -11.52
CA HIS A 282 -30.88 38.70 -10.56
C HIS A 282 -32.11 39.31 -11.23
N VAL A 283 -33.25 38.64 -11.14
CA VAL A 283 -34.55 39.26 -11.40
C VAL A 283 -34.79 40.25 -10.25
N LYS A 284 -34.58 41.53 -10.53
CA LYS A 284 -35.10 42.62 -9.71
C LYS A 284 -36.60 42.67 -9.91
N GLU A 285 -37.36 42.37 -8.87
CA GLU A 285 -38.76 42.80 -8.77
C GLU A 285 -38.76 44.30 -8.44
N GLU A 286 -39.26 45.12 -9.37
CA GLU A 286 -39.88 46.43 -9.13
C GLU A 286 -41.24 46.45 -9.81
#